data_AF-A0A942XWD7-F1
#
_entry.id   AF-A0A942XWD7-F1
#
_cell.length_a   1.000
_cell.length_b   1.000
_cell.length_c   1.000
_cell.angle_alpha   90.00
_cell.angle_beta   90.00
_cell.angle_gamma   90.00
#
_symmetry.space_group_name_H-M   'P 1'
#
loop_
_entity.id
_entity.type
_entity.pdbx_description
1 polymer ?
#
loop_
_entity_poly.entity_id
_entity_poly.type
_entity_poly.pdbx_seq_one_letter_code
_entity_poly.pdbx_strand_id
1 'polypeptide(L)' 'MYEYEEKSDIIGSPCSLMNPYKGYTEGTIVGDYGNTVVVRLTSGKEIVEFRDEVIIYN' A
#
# COMPACT_ATOMS: atom_id res chain seq x y z
N MET A 1 -11.44 -12.88 -24.54
CA MET A 1 -10.62 -11.65 -24.46
C MET A 1 -9.94 -11.75 -23.12
N TYR A 2 -8.61 -11.86 -23.08
CA TYR A 2 -7.90 -11.95 -21.82
C TYR A 2 -8.02 -10.59 -21.16
N GLU A 3 -8.73 -10.53 -20.04
CA GLU A 3 -8.76 -9.36 -19.17
C GLU A 3 -7.29 -9.03 -18.88
N TYR A 4 -6.84 -7.87 -19.37
CA TYR A 4 -5.65 -7.25 -18.81
C TYR A 4 -6.02 -7.01 -17.35
N GLU A 5 -5.58 -7.89 -16.45
CA GLU A 5 -5.32 -7.48 -15.09
C GLU A 5 -4.38 -6.29 -15.23
N GLU A 6 -4.92 -5.08 -15.12
CA GLU A 6 -4.13 -3.89 -14.88
C GLU A 6 -3.42 -4.16 -13.56
N LYS A 7 -2.28 -4.84 -13.64
CA LYS A 7 -1.38 -5.03 -12.51
C LYS A 7 -1.03 -3.63 -12.08
N SER A 8 -1.63 -3.21 -10.97
CA SER A 8 -1.28 -1.94 -10.38
C SER A 8 0.23 -1.97 -10.11
N ASP A 9 0.95 -1.07 -10.77
CA ASP A 9 2.43 -1.03 -10.77
C ASP A 9 3.01 -0.78 -9.37
N ILE A 10 2.17 -0.41 -8.40
CA ILE A 10 2.58 -0.16 -7.03
C ILE A 10 2.46 -1.39 -6.11
N ILE A 11 1.81 -2.47 -6.53
CA ILE A 11 1.68 -3.68 -5.70
C ILE A 11 3.05 -4.33 -5.53
N GLY A 12 3.46 -4.53 -4.28
CA GLY A 12 4.78 -5.03 -3.93
C GLY A 12 5.81 -3.93 -3.66
N SER A 13 5.49 -2.66 -3.95
CA SER A 13 6.37 -1.54 -3.64
C SER A 13 6.45 -1.30 -2.14
N PRO A 14 7.66 -1.05 -1.59
CA PRO A 14 7.79 -0.59 -0.21
C PRO A 14 7.21 0.82 -0.07
N CYS A 15 6.65 1.11 1.10
CA CYS A 15 6.01 2.39 1.37
C CYS A 15 6.11 2.81 2.84
N SER A 16 5.90 4.09 3.10
CA SER A 16 5.78 4.66 4.44
C SER A 16 4.47 5.43 4.61
N LEU A 17 3.81 5.23 5.74
CA LEU A 17 2.65 5.99 6.14
C LEU A 17 3.06 7.41 6.54
N MET A 18 2.31 8.42 6.08
CA MET A 18 2.47 9.79 6.56
C MET A 18 2.07 9.92 8.04
N ASN A 19 1.07 9.14 8.47
CA ASN A 19 0.61 9.08 9.84
C ASN A 19 0.95 7.70 10.45
N PRO A 20 1.80 7.61 11.50
CA PRO A 20 2.18 6.33 12.08
C PRO A 20 0.98 5.56 12.63
N TYR A 21 0.77 4.34 12.14
CA TYR A 21 -0.22 3.43 12.70
C TYR A 21 0.36 2.76 13.96
N LYS A 22 -0.02 3.25 15.15
CA LYS A 22 0.46 2.70 16.45
C LYS A 22 2.00 2.61 16.54
N GLY A 23 2.70 3.60 15.98
CA GLY A 23 4.17 3.64 15.94
C GLY A 23 4.80 2.91 14.74
N TYR A 24 4.02 2.28 13.88
CA TYR A 24 4.48 1.71 12.62
C TYR A 24 4.31 2.71 11.48
N THR A 25 5.37 2.96 10.74
CA THR A 25 5.34 3.81 9.53
C THR A 25 5.61 2.99 8.28
N GLU A 26 6.49 1.99 8.35
CA GLU A 26 6.93 1.23 7.20
C GLU A 26 6.01 0.07 6.85
N GLY A 27 5.82 -0.17 5.56
CA GLY A 27 5.07 -1.30 5.04
C GLY A 27 5.33 -1.58 3.56
N THR A 28 4.48 -2.43 3.00
CA THR A 28 4.50 -2.79 1.57
C THR A 28 3.07 -2.74 1.05
N ILE A 29 2.87 -2.18 -0.14
CA ILE A 29 1.56 -2.18 -0.79
C ILE A 29 1.23 -3.63 -1.21
N VAL A 30 0.09 -4.14 -0.77
CA VAL A 30 -0.42 -5.48 -1.12
C VAL A 30 -1.78 -5.43 -1.80
N GLY A 31 -2.43 -4.26 -1.86
CA GLY A 31 -3.67 -4.02 -2.59
C GLY A 31 -3.79 -2.58 -3.04
N ASP A 32 -4.39 -2.35 -4.21
CA ASP A 32 -4.68 -1.04 -4.78
C ASP A 32 -6.13 -1.06 -5.26
N TYR A 33 -6.94 -0.16 -4.70
CA TYR A 33 -8.36 -0.01 -4.98
C TYR A 33 -8.65 1.38 -5.56
N GLY A 34 -7.66 2.00 -6.19
CA GLY A 34 -7.73 3.33 -6.81
C GLY A 34 -7.44 4.44 -5.81
N ASN A 35 -8.41 4.74 -4.93
CA ASN A 35 -8.26 5.81 -3.93
C ASN A 35 -7.65 5.34 -2.61
N THR A 36 -7.77 4.04 -2.32
CA THR A 36 -7.22 3.42 -1.11
C THR A 36 -6.27 2.29 -1.49
N VAL A 37 -5.31 2.06 -0.61
CA VAL A 37 -4.34 0.99 -0.72
C VAL A 37 -4.36 0.14 0.54
N VAL A 38 -4.03 -1.15 0.39
CA VAL A 38 -3.77 -2.02 1.53
C VAL A 38 -2.27 -2.07 1.74
N VAL A 39 -1.86 -1.67 2.95
CA VAL A 39 -0.46 -1.68 3.38
C VAL A 39 -0.27 -2.82 4.36
N ARG A 40 0.65 -3.73 4.05
CA ARG A 40 1.16 -4.71 5.01
C ARG A 40 2.32 -4.10 5.77
N LEU A 41 2.09 -3.75 7.03
CA LEU A 41 3.11 -3.21 7.93
C LEU A 41 4.19 -4.24 8.23
N THR A 42 5.35 -3.77 8.68
CA THR A 42 6.44 -4.65 9.15
C THR A 42 6.05 -5.57 10.32
N SER A 43 4.99 -5.23 11.07
CA SER A 43 4.38 -6.11 12.07
C SER A 43 3.61 -7.30 11.48
N GLY A 44 3.41 -7.35 10.15
CA GLY A 44 2.58 -8.33 9.45
C GLY A 44 1.10 -7.97 9.41
N LYS A 45 0.67 -6.89 10.08
CA LYS A 45 -0.71 -6.40 10.03
C LYS A 45 -0.99 -5.71 8.71
N GLU A 46 -2.14 -6.00 8.11
CA GLU A 46 -2.67 -5.27 6.97
C GLU A 46 -3.63 -4.18 7.43
N ILE A 47 -3.49 -2.99 6.86
CA ILE A 47 -4.34 -1.82 7.09
C ILE A 47 -4.74 -1.21 5.75
N VAL A 48 -5.85 -0.47 5.75
CA VAL A 48 -6.30 0.30 4.59
C VAL A 48 -6.00 1.77 4.86
N GLU A 49 -5.31 2.41 3.93
CA GLU A 49 -4.95 3.82 3.98
C GLU A 49 -5.28 4.51 2.65
N PHE A 50 -5.45 5.82 2.66
CA PHE A 50 -5.64 6.57 1.42
C PHE A 50 -4.34 6.69 0.65
N ARG A 51 -4.42 6.67 -0.68
CA ARG A 51 -3.25 6.72 -1.55
C ARG A 51 -2.43 7.99 -1.38
N ASP A 52 -3.07 9.11 -1.02
CA ASP A 52 -2.42 10.40 -0.74
C ASP A 52 -1.81 10.50 0.67
N GLU A 53 -2.07 9.53 1.55
CA GLU A 53 -1.51 9.43 2.90
C GLU A 53 -0.34 8.43 3.00
N VAL A 54 0.09 7.87 1.86
CA VAL A 54 1.15 6.86 1.78
C VAL A 54 2.22 7.30 0.78
N ILE A 55 3.48 7.26 1.21
CA ILE A 55 4.65 7.55 0.38
C ILE A 55 5.17 6.22 -0.17
N ILE A 56 5.05 6.01 -1.48
CA ILE A 56 5.48 4.78 -2.14
C ILE A 56 6.89 4.97 -2.71
N TYR A 57 7.78 4.04 -2.40
CA TYR A 57 9.15 3.99 -2.93
C TYR A 57 9.17 3.13 -4.20
N ASN A 58 9.85 3.60 -5.24
CA ASN A 58 10.00 2.91 -6.53
C ASN A 58 11.32 2.13 -6.57
#